data_AF-A0A485CR35-F1
#
_entry.id   AF-A0A485CR35-F1
#
_cell.length_a   1.000
_cell.length_b   1.000
_cell.length_c   1.000
_cell.angle_alpha   90.00
_cell.angle_beta   90.00
_cell.angle_gamma   90.00
#
_symmetry.space_group_name_H-M   'P 1'
#
loop_
_entity.id
_entity.type
_entity.pdbx_description
1 polymer ?
#
loop_
_entity_poly.entity_id
_entity_poly.type
_entity_poly.pdbx_seq_one_letter_code
_entity_poly.pdbx_strand_id
1 'polypeptide(L)'
;MFAGLTNPLPVARYHSLVGSNIPAGLTINANFNGMVMAVRHDADRVCGFQFHPESILTTQGARLLEQTLAWALQKLEQTNVIQPILEKLYQAETLSQQESHLLFSAVVRGEVKPEQLAAALVSMKVRGEQPQEIAGAATALLETPRRSRVQTTCSPISSVPAATAATVSIFPPPAPLWRRPAA
;
A
#
# COMPACT_ATOMS: atom_id res chain seq x y z
N MET A 1 -4.11 -14.42 10.99
CA MET A 1 -3.40 -14.59 12.27
C MET A 1 -4.13 -15.52 13.25
N PHE A 2 -5.46 -15.45 13.42
CA PHE A 2 -6.19 -16.30 14.39
C PHE A 2 -7.07 -17.38 13.72
N ALA A 3 -6.77 -17.76 12.49
CA ALA A 3 -7.67 -18.60 11.69
C ALA A 3 -7.71 -20.04 12.23
N GLY A 4 -8.89 -20.53 12.56
CA GLY A 4 -9.08 -21.91 13.04
C GLY A 4 -8.55 -22.17 14.45
N LEU A 5 -8.36 -21.11 15.26
CA LEU A 5 -8.10 -21.21 16.69
C LEU A 5 -9.42 -21.24 17.48
N THR A 6 -9.41 -21.87 18.65
CA THR A 6 -10.58 -21.94 19.54
C THR A 6 -10.97 -20.54 20.03
N ASN A 7 -12.27 -20.24 20.10
CA ASN A 7 -12.79 -18.97 20.62
C ASN A 7 -13.85 -19.23 21.70
N PRO A 8 -13.65 -18.81 22.96
CA PRO A 8 -12.48 -18.06 23.47
C PRO A 8 -11.21 -18.93 23.56
N LEU A 9 -10.07 -18.35 23.20
CA LEU A 9 -8.76 -18.99 23.33
C LEU A 9 -8.25 -18.82 24.77
N PRO A 10 -7.96 -19.91 25.51
CA PRO A 10 -7.26 -19.81 26.78
C PRO A 10 -5.83 -19.28 26.55
N VAL A 11 -5.48 -18.18 27.22
CA VAL A 11 -4.20 -17.50 27.08
C VAL A 11 -3.59 -17.14 28.44
N ALA A 12 -2.26 -17.19 28.54
CA ALA A 12 -1.54 -16.77 29.73
C ALA A 12 -1.28 -15.27 29.73
N ARG A 13 -1.59 -14.58 30.84
CA ARG A 13 -1.26 -13.17 31.05
C ARG A 13 -0.41 -13.03 32.31
N TYR A 14 0.71 -12.30 32.22
CA TYR A 14 1.57 -12.02 33.37
C TYR A 14 1.58 -10.53 33.76
N HIS A 15 0.79 -9.70 33.07
CA HIS A 15 0.78 -8.25 33.26
C HIS A 15 -0.65 -7.69 33.39
N SER A 16 -0.79 -6.68 34.25
CA SER A 16 -2.05 -5.99 34.58
C SER A 16 -2.34 -4.77 33.68
N LEU A 17 -1.38 -4.31 32.89
CA LEU A 17 -1.56 -3.17 31.99
C LEU A 17 -2.54 -3.53 30.86
N VAL A 18 -3.41 -2.58 30.48
CA VAL A 18 -4.34 -2.70 29.36
C VAL A 18 -4.36 -1.38 28.59
N GLY A 19 -4.24 -1.44 27.26
CA GLY A 19 -4.40 -0.29 26.38
C GLY A 19 -5.88 0.08 26.21
N SER A 20 -6.26 1.30 26.58
CA SER A 20 -7.64 1.80 26.50
C SER A 20 -7.89 2.81 25.37
N ASN A 21 -6.83 3.30 24.71
CA ASN A 21 -6.92 4.25 23.60
C ASN A 21 -6.08 3.77 22.40
N ILE A 22 -6.69 2.97 21.52
CA ILE A 22 -6.02 2.42 20.35
C ILE A 22 -6.12 3.39 19.17
N PRO A 23 -4.99 3.85 18.59
CA PRO A 23 -5.02 4.75 17.44
C PRO A 23 -5.65 4.09 16.20
N ALA A 24 -6.29 4.89 15.35
CA ALA A 24 -7.04 4.41 14.18
C ALA A 24 -6.20 3.64 13.14
N GLY A 25 -4.86 3.78 13.17
CA GLY A 25 -3.95 3.01 12.31
C GLY A 25 -3.78 1.55 12.74
N LEU A 26 -4.20 1.18 13.95
CA LEU A 26 -4.09 -0.19 14.46
C LEU A 26 -5.43 -0.93 14.35
N THR A 27 -5.35 -2.13 13.77
CA THR A 27 -6.47 -3.07 13.71
C THR A 27 -6.49 -3.91 14.99
N ILE A 28 -7.61 -3.91 15.71
CA ILE A 28 -7.83 -4.79 16.87
C ILE A 28 -8.16 -6.20 16.37
N ASN A 29 -7.32 -7.17 16.74
CA ASN A 29 -7.45 -8.56 16.29
C ASN A 29 -8.13 -9.48 17.31
N ALA A 30 -8.04 -9.14 18.60
CA ALA A 30 -8.68 -9.89 19.67
C ALA A 30 -9.10 -8.96 20.80
N ASN A 31 -10.24 -9.23 21.42
CA ASN A 31 -10.73 -8.53 22.60
C ASN A 31 -11.33 -9.53 23.60
N PHE A 32 -11.45 -9.12 24.86
CA PHE A 32 -12.15 -9.85 25.89
C PHE A 32 -12.75 -8.88 26.90
N ASN A 33 -14.09 -8.86 27.04
CA ASN A 33 -14.81 -7.97 27.96
C ASN A 33 -14.38 -6.49 27.86
N GLY A 34 -14.23 -5.98 26.63
CA GLY A 34 -13.80 -4.60 26.38
C GLY A 34 -12.30 -4.34 26.52
N MET A 35 -11.51 -5.31 26.95
CA MET A 35 -10.04 -5.23 26.94
C MET A 35 -9.49 -5.65 25.60
N VAL A 36 -8.56 -4.87 25.05
CA VAL A 36 -7.84 -5.21 23.83
C VAL A 36 -6.78 -6.25 24.14
N MET A 37 -6.85 -7.40 23.46
CA MET A 37 -5.98 -8.55 23.70
C MET A 37 -4.91 -8.72 22.63
N ALA A 38 -5.18 -8.29 21.40
CA ALA A 38 -4.20 -8.27 20.32
C ALA A 38 -4.49 -7.14 19.34
N VAL A 39 -3.43 -6.52 18.81
CA VAL A 39 -3.48 -5.49 17.78
C VAL A 39 -2.49 -5.79 16.67
N ARG A 40 -2.72 -5.23 15.48
CA ARG A 40 -1.75 -5.23 14.38
C ARG A 40 -1.75 -3.93 13.58
N HIS A 41 -0.62 -3.64 12.96
CA HIS A 41 -0.44 -2.62 11.94
C HIS A 41 -0.13 -3.32 10.61
N ASP A 42 -1.04 -3.24 9.63
CA ASP A 42 -0.92 -4.00 8.39
C ASP A 42 0.21 -3.47 7.46
N ALA A 43 0.45 -2.15 7.46
CA ALA A 43 1.49 -1.55 6.62
C ALA A 43 2.92 -1.87 7.11
N ASP A 44 3.14 -1.82 8.43
CA ASP A 44 4.45 -2.10 9.03
C ASP A 44 4.65 -3.57 9.38
N ARG A 45 3.60 -4.39 9.25
CA ARG A 45 3.59 -5.81 9.65
C ARG A 45 4.03 -6.03 11.09
N VAL A 46 3.60 -5.12 11.96
CA VAL A 46 3.83 -5.19 13.40
C VAL A 46 2.57 -5.71 14.08
N CYS A 47 2.71 -6.58 15.06
CA CYS A 47 1.61 -7.03 15.90
C CYS A 47 2.02 -7.01 17.37
N GLY A 48 1.04 -6.77 18.25
CA GLY A 48 1.21 -6.80 19.69
C GLY A 48 0.18 -7.74 20.33
N PHE A 49 0.62 -8.51 21.31
CA PHE A 49 -0.22 -9.35 22.14
C PHE A 49 -0.17 -8.86 23.59
N GLN A 50 -1.33 -8.75 24.23
CA GLN A 50 -1.44 -8.41 25.66
C GLN A 50 -1.13 -9.63 26.56
N PHE A 51 -1.13 -10.82 25.97
CA PHE A 51 -0.86 -12.12 26.57
C PHE A 51 0.41 -12.72 25.98
N HIS A 52 0.85 -13.84 26.55
CA HIS A 52 2.08 -14.55 26.18
C HIS A 52 1.74 -15.77 25.30
N PRO A 53 1.75 -15.65 23.96
CA PRO A 53 1.53 -16.78 23.07
C PRO A 53 2.60 -17.88 23.21
N GLU A 54 3.77 -17.57 23.75
CA GLU A 54 4.86 -18.50 24.03
C GLU A 54 4.66 -19.32 25.32
N SER A 55 3.73 -18.92 26.19
CA SER A 55 3.52 -19.59 27.47
C SER A 55 2.89 -20.97 27.32
N ILE A 56 3.32 -21.92 28.17
CA ILE A 56 2.76 -23.28 28.26
C ILE A 56 1.25 -23.30 28.55
N LEU A 57 0.72 -22.25 29.19
CA LEU A 57 -0.71 -22.12 29.50
C LEU A 57 -1.53 -21.60 28.30
N THR A 58 -0.87 -21.18 27.22
CA THR A 58 -1.50 -20.81 25.96
C THR A 58 -1.46 -22.01 25.01
N THR A 59 -2.45 -22.90 25.12
CA THR A 59 -2.41 -24.24 24.50
C THR A 59 -2.31 -24.25 22.97
N GLN A 60 -2.79 -23.20 22.28
CA GLN A 60 -2.65 -23.04 20.82
C GLN A 60 -1.68 -21.91 20.45
N GLY A 61 -0.81 -21.53 21.39
CA GLY A 61 0.12 -20.41 21.26
C GLY A 61 1.15 -20.60 20.15
N ALA A 62 1.70 -21.81 20.00
CA ALA A 62 2.62 -22.16 18.91
C ALA A 62 1.98 -21.93 17.53
N ARG A 63 0.76 -22.41 17.32
CA ARG A 63 0.01 -22.20 16.06
C ARG A 63 -0.28 -20.72 15.81
N LEU A 64 -0.61 -19.96 16.87
CA LEU A 64 -0.78 -18.51 16.75
C LEU A 64 0.52 -17.84 16.32
N LEU A 65 1.67 -18.21 16.89
CA LEU A 65 2.98 -17.69 16.50
C LEU A 65 3.32 -18.02 15.05
N GLU A 66 3.08 -19.25 14.60
CA GLU A 66 3.26 -19.65 13.19
C GLU A 66 2.40 -18.79 12.25
N GLN A 67 1.11 -18.63 12.55
CA GLN A 67 0.20 -17.81 11.74
C GLN A 67 0.54 -16.32 11.79
N THR A 68 1.17 -15.87 12.89
CA THR A 68 1.65 -14.50 13.07
C THR A 68 2.91 -14.25 12.24
N LEU A 69 3.87 -15.18 12.30
CA LEU A 69 5.08 -15.14 11.50
C LEU A 69 4.75 -15.19 10.01
N ALA A 70 3.90 -16.12 9.58
CA ALA A 70 3.45 -16.20 8.20
C ALA A 70 2.80 -14.90 7.71
N TRP A 71 1.97 -14.26 8.53
CA TRP A 71 1.38 -12.96 8.20
C TRP A 71 2.41 -11.82 8.12
N ALA A 72 3.42 -11.82 9.00
CA ALA A 72 4.46 -10.80 9.02
C ALA A 72 5.42 -10.93 7.82
N LEU A 73 5.77 -12.17 7.44
CA LEU A 73 6.71 -12.47 6.35
C LEU A 73 6.16 -12.17 4.95
N GLN A 74 4.85 -12.02 4.76
CA GLN A 74 4.26 -11.68 3.45
C GLN A 74 4.90 -10.44 2.80
N LYS A 75 5.36 -9.46 3.60
CA LYS A 75 6.06 -8.27 3.09
C LYS A 75 7.45 -8.60 2.51
N LEU A 76 8.12 -9.61 3.06
CA LEU A 76 9.41 -10.09 2.55
C LEU A 76 9.23 -10.89 1.25
N GLU A 77 8.18 -11.70 1.14
CA GLU A 77 7.85 -12.40 -0.11
C GLU A 77 7.62 -11.42 -1.27
N GLN A 78 6.87 -10.34 -1.03
CA GLN A 78 6.65 -9.30 -2.04
C GLN A 78 7.96 -8.63 -2.48
N THR A 79 8.86 -8.33 -1.53
CA THR A 79 10.18 -7.76 -1.83
C THR A 79 11.01 -8.71 -2.71
N ASN A 80 10.95 -10.02 -2.43
CA ASN A 80 11.64 -11.03 -3.23
C ASN A 80 11.09 -11.18 -4.66
N VAL A 81 9.82 -10.82 -4.92
CA VAL A 81 9.23 -10.90 -6.27
C VAL A 81 9.68 -9.73 -7.15
N ILE A 82 9.89 -8.54 -6.56
CA ILE A 82 10.33 -7.36 -7.32
C ILE A 82 11.81 -7.43 -7.69
N GLN A 83 12.65 -8.02 -6.84
CA GLN A 83 14.09 -8.07 -7.05
C GLN A 83 14.50 -8.73 -8.39
N PRO A 84 13.98 -9.91 -8.78
CA PRO A 84 14.24 -10.50 -10.10
C PRO A 84 13.79 -9.63 -11.28
N ILE A 85 12.68 -8.89 -11.12
CA ILE A 85 12.17 -7.99 -12.16
C ILE A 85 13.13 -6.81 -12.37
N LEU A 86 13.65 -6.25 -11.28
CA LEU A 86 14.66 -5.19 -11.34
C LEU A 86 15.96 -5.70 -11.98
N GLU A 87 16.39 -6.92 -11.65
CA GLU A 87 17.58 -7.55 -12.26
C GLU A 87 17.43 -7.74 -13.77
N LYS A 88 16.26 -8.21 -14.23
CA LYS A 88 15.94 -8.28 -15.67
C LYS A 88 16.05 -6.91 -16.33
N LEU A 89 15.51 -5.87 -15.70
CA LEU A 89 15.63 -4.51 -16.22
C LEU A 89 17.09 -4.06 -16.25
N TYR A 90 17.90 -4.34 -15.23
CA TYR A 90 19.34 -4.01 -15.26
C TYR A 90 20.09 -4.73 -16.38
N GLN A 91 19.65 -5.94 -16.75
CA GLN A 91 20.20 -6.71 -17.87
C GLN A 91 19.61 -6.31 -19.24
N ALA A 92 18.82 -5.24 -19.30
CA ALA A 92 18.11 -4.79 -20.50
C ALA A 92 17.21 -5.88 -21.11
N GLU A 93 16.62 -6.73 -20.28
CA GLU A 93 15.58 -7.66 -20.70
C GLU A 93 14.21 -6.98 -20.73
N THR A 94 13.31 -7.50 -21.56
CA THR A 94 11.91 -7.08 -21.65
C THR A 94 11.07 -7.77 -20.59
N LEU A 95 10.14 -7.04 -19.98
CA LEU A 95 9.19 -7.61 -19.04
C LEU A 95 7.94 -8.13 -19.74
N SER A 96 7.36 -9.21 -19.22
CA SER A 96 6.00 -9.60 -19.56
C SER A 96 4.98 -8.58 -19.01
N GLN A 97 3.75 -8.62 -19.55
CA GLN A 97 2.68 -7.76 -19.07
C GLN A 97 2.40 -7.96 -17.57
N GLN A 98 2.51 -9.19 -17.08
CA GLN A 98 2.32 -9.52 -15.67
C GLN A 98 3.46 -8.99 -14.80
N GLU A 99 4.71 -9.13 -15.22
CA GLU A 99 5.87 -8.57 -14.49
C GLU A 99 5.83 -7.04 -14.43
N SER A 100 5.47 -6.39 -15.54
CA SER A 100 5.27 -4.94 -15.56
C SER A 100 4.14 -4.52 -14.62
N HIS A 101 3.00 -5.21 -14.65
CA HIS A 101 1.90 -4.95 -13.72
C HIS A 101 2.33 -5.06 -12.25
N LEU A 102 3.09 -6.10 -11.90
CA LEU A 102 3.61 -6.30 -10.54
C LEU A 102 4.55 -5.17 -10.12
N LEU A 103 5.49 -4.79 -10.98
CA LEU A 103 6.43 -3.69 -10.72
C LEU A 103 5.68 -2.38 -10.46
N PHE A 104 4.80 -1.98 -11.38
CA PHE A 104 4.08 -0.71 -11.25
C PHE A 104 3.06 -0.73 -10.12
N SER A 105 2.49 -1.89 -9.77
CA SER A 105 1.66 -2.03 -8.57
C SER A 105 2.46 -1.76 -7.30
N ALA A 106 3.67 -2.31 -7.19
CA ALA A 106 4.56 -2.04 -6.06
C ALA A 106 5.02 -0.57 -6.02
N VAL A 107 5.28 0.05 -7.17
CA VAL A 107 5.60 1.48 -7.27
C VAL A 107 4.47 2.34 -6.72
N VAL A 108 3.24 2.10 -7.15
CA VAL A 108 2.08 2.89 -6.71
C VAL A 108 1.79 2.71 -5.22
N ARG A 109 2.10 1.53 -4.66
CA ARG A 109 2.01 1.26 -3.21
C ARG A 109 3.15 1.86 -2.40
N GLY A 110 4.17 2.45 -3.05
CA GLY A 110 5.35 3.02 -2.38
C GLY A 110 6.32 1.96 -1.85
N GLU A 111 6.29 0.75 -2.40
CA GLU A 111 7.13 -0.38 -1.96
C GLU A 111 8.50 -0.39 -2.66
N VAL A 112 8.66 0.37 -3.75
CA VAL A 112 9.91 0.49 -4.52
C VAL A 112 10.65 1.75 -4.12
N LYS A 113 11.96 1.63 -3.85
CA LYS A 113 12.78 2.80 -3.51
C LYS A 113 12.93 3.74 -4.71
N PRO A 114 13.03 5.07 -4.50
CA PRO A 114 13.16 6.04 -5.59
C PRO A 114 14.32 5.74 -6.54
N GLU A 115 15.44 5.24 -6.02
CA GLU A 115 16.63 4.92 -6.81
C GLU A 115 16.40 3.71 -7.72
N GLN A 116 15.71 2.69 -7.21
CA GLN A 116 15.34 1.49 -7.98
C GLN A 116 14.34 1.83 -9.08
N LEU A 117 13.34 2.68 -8.76
CA LEU A 117 12.38 3.17 -9.73
C LEU A 117 13.06 3.97 -10.85
N ALA A 118 13.94 4.91 -10.48
CA ALA A 118 14.67 5.71 -11.46
C ALA A 118 15.50 4.83 -12.40
N ALA A 119 16.23 3.86 -11.85
CA ALA A 119 17.06 2.98 -12.65
C ALA A 119 16.24 2.04 -13.56
N ALA A 120 15.11 1.53 -13.07
CA ALA A 120 14.15 0.75 -13.86
C ALA A 120 13.61 1.55 -15.05
N LEU A 121 13.12 2.78 -14.82
CA LEU A 121 12.59 3.65 -15.87
C LEU A 121 13.67 4.06 -16.89
N VAL A 122 14.89 4.36 -16.43
CA VAL A 122 16.01 4.67 -17.32
C VAL A 122 16.34 3.46 -18.20
N SER A 123 16.42 2.26 -17.63
CA SER A 123 16.68 1.05 -18.42
C SER A 123 15.60 0.83 -19.48
N MET A 124 14.32 0.91 -19.09
CA MET A 124 13.19 0.78 -20.01
C MET A 124 13.25 1.84 -21.12
N LYS A 125 13.60 3.09 -20.78
CA LYS A 125 13.68 4.18 -21.75
C LYS A 125 14.85 4.02 -22.73
N VAL A 126 16.02 3.60 -22.24
CA VAL A 126 17.23 3.38 -23.06
C VAL A 126 17.06 2.20 -23.99
N ARG A 127 16.51 1.09 -23.50
CA ARG A 127 16.20 -0.10 -24.31
C ARG A 127 15.08 0.16 -25.33
N GLY A 128 14.08 0.94 -24.94
CA GLY A 128 12.80 1.07 -25.64
C GLY A 128 11.73 0.20 -25.00
N GLU A 129 10.63 0.85 -24.60
CA GLU A 129 9.48 0.23 -23.92
C GLU A 129 8.66 -0.61 -24.90
N GLN A 130 8.27 -1.82 -24.46
CA GLN A 130 7.42 -2.71 -25.24
C GLN A 130 5.93 -2.47 -24.96
N PRO A 131 5.02 -2.70 -25.93
CA PRO A 131 3.58 -2.53 -25.73
C PRO A 131 3.03 -3.30 -24.53
N GLN A 132 3.55 -4.50 -24.24
CA GLN A 132 3.14 -5.33 -23.11
C GLN A 132 3.54 -4.70 -21.77
N GLU A 133 4.71 -4.05 -21.73
CA GLU A 133 5.20 -3.35 -20.54
C GLU A 133 4.30 -2.15 -20.24
N ILE A 134 3.97 -1.36 -21.27
CA ILE A 134 3.05 -0.23 -21.17
C ILE A 134 1.66 -0.69 -20.73
N ALA A 135 1.15 -1.78 -21.31
CA ALA A 135 -0.16 -2.34 -20.95
C ALA A 135 -0.21 -2.79 -19.48
N GLY A 136 0.84 -3.47 -18.99
CA GLY A 136 0.93 -3.89 -17.60
C GLY A 136 0.96 -2.71 -16.62
N ALA A 137 1.77 -1.70 -16.94
CA ALA A 137 1.87 -0.46 -16.16
C ALA A 137 0.54 0.30 -16.09
N ALA A 138 -0.13 0.44 -17.25
CA ALA A 138 -1.42 1.10 -17.35
C ALA A 138 -2.48 0.39 -16.50
N THR A 139 -2.56 -0.95 -16.56
CA THR A 139 -3.49 -1.73 -15.74
C THR A 139 -3.25 -1.51 -14.25
N ALA A 140 -1.99 -1.56 -13.78
CA ALA A 140 -1.66 -1.34 -12.37
C ALA A 140 -2.09 0.05 -11.86
N LEU A 141 -1.90 1.09 -12.69
CA LEU A 141 -2.32 2.46 -12.38
C LEU A 141 -3.86 2.60 -12.34
N LEU A 142 -4.58 1.86 -13.18
CA LEU A 142 -6.04 1.89 -13.25
C LEU A 142 -6.71 1.17 -12.08
N GLU A 143 -6.11 0.10 -11.58
CA GLU A 143 -6.61 -0.67 -10.43
C GLU A 143 -6.42 0.05 -9.09
N THR A 144 -5.61 1.11 -9.08
CA THR A 144 -5.39 1.91 -7.88
C THR A 144 -6.64 2.72 -7.54
N PRO A 145 -7.18 2.62 -6.30
CA PRO A 145 -8.39 3.33 -5.92
C PRO A 145 -8.18 4.84 -6.01
N ARG A 146 -8.84 5.47 -6.98
CA ARG A 146 -8.72 6.92 -7.26
C ARG A 146 -9.32 7.73 -6.12
N ARG A 147 -8.51 8.60 -5.50
CA ARG A 147 -9.02 9.81 -4.83
C ARG A 147 -9.52 10.76 -5.92
N SER A 148 -10.84 10.76 -6.15
CA SER A 148 -11.60 11.64 -7.08
C SER A 148 -11.44 11.36 -8.58
N ARG A 149 -12.58 11.35 -9.28
CA ARG A 149 -12.68 11.08 -10.73
C ARG A 149 -12.86 12.41 -11.45
N VAL A 150 -11.80 12.93 -12.07
CA VAL A 150 -11.87 14.03 -13.04
C VAL A 150 -11.80 13.42 -14.44
N GLN A 151 -12.69 13.82 -15.35
CA GLN A 151 -12.58 13.46 -16.77
C GLN A 151 -11.41 14.23 -17.37
N THR A 152 -10.38 13.52 -17.81
CA THR A 152 -9.24 14.09 -18.53
C THR A 152 -9.22 13.60 -19.98
N THR A 153 -9.01 14.53 -20.91
CA THR A 153 -8.68 14.26 -22.31
C THR A 153 -7.16 14.40 -22.46
N CYS A 154 -6.46 13.35 -22.91
CA CYS A 154 -5.02 13.42 -23.20
C CYS A 154 -4.78 13.41 -24.71
N SER A 155 -4.00 14.37 -25.21
CA SER A 155 -3.48 14.38 -26.59
C SER A 155 -2.01 13.97 -26.60
N PRO A 156 -1.54 13.18 -27.58
CA PRO A 156 -0.13 12.84 -27.69
C PRO A 156 0.69 14.11 -28.01
N ILE A 157 1.81 14.29 -27.32
CA ILE A 157 2.75 15.39 -27.59
C ILE A 157 3.57 15.00 -28.82
N SER A 158 3.06 15.27 -30.02
CA SER A 158 3.90 15.32 -31.22
C SER A 158 4.38 16.75 -31.42
N SER A 159 5.67 16.98 -31.18
CA SER A 159 6.50 18.11 -31.67
C SER A 159 5.76 19.42 -32.00
N VAL A 160 5.82 20.41 -31.11
CA VAL A 160 5.45 21.80 -31.43
C VAL A 160 6.64 22.72 -31.09
N PRO A 161 7.09 23.60 -32.00
CA PRO A 161 8.12 24.59 -31.69
C PRO A 161 7.56 25.70 -30.80
N ALA A 162 8.46 26.38 -30.08
CA ALA A 162 8.20 27.36 -29.04
C ALA A 162 7.10 28.39 -29.36
N ALA A 163 5.95 28.26 -28.70
CA ALA A 163 5.06 29.36 -28.33
C ALA A 163 4.10 28.84 -27.24
N THR A 164 4.53 28.97 -25.98
CA THR A 164 3.80 28.57 -24.79
C THR A 164 2.59 29.49 -24.60
N ALA A 165 1.46 29.17 -25.24
CA ALA A 165 0.16 29.75 -24.95
C ALA A 165 -0.66 28.75 -24.12
N ALA A 166 -0.37 28.67 -22.82
CA ALA A 166 -1.26 28.07 -21.83
C ALA A 166 -0.99 28.69 -20.45
N THR A 167 -1.00 30.02 -20.38
CA THR A 167 -1.09 30.74 -19.11
C THR A 167 -2.55 30.77 -18.68
N VAL A 168 -2.84 30.02 -17.61
CA VAL A 168 -3.80 30.30 -16.53
C VAL A 168 -4.89 31.33 -16.84
N SER A 169 -6.14 30.86 -16.95
CA SER A 169 -7.33 31.65 -16.63
C SER A 169 -8.25 30.82 -15.76
N ILE A 170 -7.90 30.72 -14.48
CA ILE A 170 -8.82 30.35 -13.40
C ILE A 170 -8.87 31.55 -12.46
N PHE A 171 -9.71 32.51 -12.80
CA PHE A 171 -10.24 33.49 -11.85
C PHE A 171 -11.76 33.33 -11.88
N PRO A 172 -12.42 32.98 -10.76
CA PRO A 172 -13.87 33.03 -10.72
C PRO A 172 -14.33 34.50 -10.71
N PRO A 173 -15.49 34.84 -11.32
CA PRO A 173 -16.07 36.18 -11.18
C PRO A 173 -16.48 36.45 -9.72
N PRO A 174 -16.49 37.72 -9.26
CA PRO A 174 -16.87 38.04 -7.88
C PRO A 174 -18.36 37.80 -7.66
N ALA A 175 -18.69 37.07 -6.60
CA ALA A 175 -20.07 36.85 -6.15
C ALA A 175 -20.64 38.13 -5.49
N PRO A 176 -21.95 38.42 -5.66
CA PRO A 176 -22.58 39.61 -5.07
C PRO A 176 -22.78 39.47 -3.55
N LEU A 177 -22.49 40.56 -2.84
CA LEU A 177 -22.80 40.77 -1.42
C LEU A 177 -24.31 40.61 -1.15
N TRP A 178 -24.69 39.67 -0.28
CA TRP A 178 -26.00 39.67 0.35
C TRP A 178 -25.95 40.47 1.67
N ARG A 179 -26.63 41.63 1.68
CA ARG A 179 -26.94 42.38 2.91
C ARG A 179 -28.00 41.62 3.71
N ARG A 180 -27.82 41.50 5.03
CA ARG A 180 -28.92 41.20 5.96
C ARG A 180 -29.90 42.38 5.98
N PRO A 181 -31.24 42.17 6.00
CA PRO A 181 -32.14 43.18 6.50
C PRO A 181 -32.19 43.10 8.03
N ALA A 182 -32.16 44.28 8.64
CA ALA A 182 -32.49 44.51 10.03
C ALA A 182 -34.00 44.73 10.16
N ALA A 183 -34.63 44.02 11.08
CA ALA A 183 -35.78 44.41 11.91
C ALA A 183 -36.05 43.26 12.89
#